data_AF-A0A847I2T1-F1
#
_entry.id   AF-A0A847I2T1-F1
#
_cell.length_a   1.000
_cell.length_b   1.000
_cell.length_c   1.000
_cell.angle_alpha   90.00
_cell.angle_beta   90.00
_cell.angle_gamma   90.00
#
_symmetry.space_group_name_H-M   'P 1'
#
loop_
_entity.id
_entity.type
_entity.pdbx_description
1 polymer ?
#
loop_
_entity_poly.entity_id
_entity_poly.type
_entity_poly.pdbx_seq_one_letter_code
_entity_poly.pdbx_strand_id
1 'polypeptide(L)'
;MSTAVTARYAPSRLEWIHSTRLHLVATSLLVVSMPFLMLRAYLQDAIGRASAATFQFQGIDVPYVLVVASVVGVGLLALLWPYINRGRLVAIGIIVLMIAYGQYINDYYFGHVFYELQFNWHYFAYMFFAIIVYRDLTPRGYTPATIIGLTVGVSLGLSTFDELFQTFVNNRFFDTGDISKDVWGSVMGLLLVYNGSSELRSWRPLRHRRLSEYFRSPGSMMLLLGVTAWGLLTYCSLLNIADEIPITIYLTIGTFVVTFLILHLSQFRPWRWAMITIAVLAIGAQAWALVHYRDSGMVYWRPGLAVYRGLVWPYFDFAILPNGTLHPATKLHEFNPRDRGFFLKQCADIILIGAGPHGEGGHGFMSRKTHFMYNPNTKRGSQVIIQPTPQACETFNRLKKEGKNVLFVVNND
;
A
#
# COMPACT_ATOMS: atom_id res chain seq x y z
N MET A 1 23.17 -6.94 36.51
CA MET A 1 22.66 -8.03 37.37
C MET A 1 21.21 -8.27 37.01
N SER A 2 20.94 -9.39 36.35
CA SER A 2 19.61 -9.79 35.87
C SER A 2 18.85 -10.44 37.03
N THR A 3 17.89 -9.74 37.63
CA THR A 3 16.86 -10.39 38.43
C THR A 3 15.97 -11.17 37.48
N ALA A 4 16.26 -12.45 37.31
CA ALA A 4 15.35 -13.39 36.67
C ALA A 4 14.03 -13.34 37.44
N VAL A 5 13.01 -12.72 36.86
CA VAL A 5 11.65 -12.81 37.36
C VAL A 5 11.24 -14.26 37.17
N THR A 6 11.21 -15.01 38.26
CA THR A 6 10.65 -16.35 38.29
C THR A 6 9.21 -16.25 37.79
N ALA A 7 8.94 -16.90 36.66
CA ALA A 7 7.60 -17.03 36.12
C ALA A 7 6.73 -17.71 37.19
N ARG A 8 5.95 -16.93 37.93
CA ARG A 8 4.88 -17.44 38.79
C ARG A 8 3.85 -18.06 37.87
N TYR A 9 3.81 -19.38 37.80
CA TYR A 9 2.67 -20.09 37.25
C TYR A 9 1.45 -19.77 38.12
N ALA A 10 0.39 -19.35 37.45
CA ALA A 10 -0.76 -18.66 38.04
C ALA A 10 -1.63 -19.65 38.87
N PRO A 11 -2.05 -19.30 40.12
CA PRO A 11 -2.69 -20.24 41.04
C PRO A 11 -4.22 -20.42 40.88
N SER A 12 -4.85 -19.93 39.81
CA SER A 12 -6.30 -20.13 39.56
C SER A 12 -6.63 -20.69 38.17
N ARG A 13 -7.65 -21.55 38.08
CA ARG A 13 -8.12 -22.19 36.82
C ARG A 13 -8.61 -21.21 35.73
N LEU A 14 -8.67 -19.91 36.01
CA LEU A 14 -9.14 -18.86 35.07
C LEU A 14 -8.05 -17.88 34.64
N GLU A 15 -6.86 -17.88 35.25
CA GLU A 15 -5.77 -16.95 34.87
C GLU A 15 -5.21 -17.22 33.47
N TRP A 16 -5.39 -18.43 32.92
CA TRP A 16 -5.00 -18.71 31.53
C TRP A 16 -5.78 -17.88 30.52
N ILE A 17 -7.00 -17.42 30.85
CA ILE A 17 -7.81 -16.53 30.00
C ILE A 17 -7.12 -15.17 29.81
N HIS A 18 -6.34 -14.73 30.81
CA HIS A 18 -5.57 -13.49 30.75
C HIS A 18 -4.16 -13.68 30.19
N SER A 19 -3.80 -14.90 29.77
CA SER A 19 -2.50 -15.21 29.18
C SER A 19 -2.31 -14.48 27.85
N THR A 20 -1.16 -13.81 27.70
CA THR A 20 -0.76 -13.18 26.44
C THR A 20 -0.71 -14.16 25.29
N ARG A 21 -0.37 -15.42 25.58
CA ARG A 21 -0.30 -16.49 24.57
C ARG A 21 -1.68 -16.87 24.07
N LEU A 22 -2.67 -16.93 24.98
CA LEU A 22 -4.05 -17.17 24.56
C LEU A 22 -4.53 -16.02 23.68
N HIS A 23 -4.28 -14.77 24.10
CA HIS A 23 -4.65 -13.61 23.30
C HIS A 23 -4.00 -13.64 21.91
N LEU A 24 -2.72 -14.03 21.82
CA LEU A 24 -2.02 -14.18 20.54
C LEU A 24 -2.68 -15.25 19.66
N VAL A 25 -2.91 -16.45 20.19
CA VAL A 25 -3.54 -17.55 19.45
C VAL A 25 -4.96 -17.17 19.01
N ALA A 26 -5.76 -16.59 19.92
CA ALA A 26 -7.11 -16.14 19.61
C ALA A 26 -7.10 -15.02 18.55
N THR A 27 -6.17 -14.06 18.63
CA THR A 27 -6.04 -13.00 17.63
C THR A 27 -5.61 -13.58 16.28
N SER A 28 -4.62 -14.47 16.23
CA SER A 28 -4.22 -15.16 14.99
C SER A 28 -5.39 -15.93 14.37
N LEU A 29 -6.15 -16.65 15.19
CA LEU A 29 -7.33 -17.37 14.73
C LEU A 29 -8.41 -16.42 14.23
N LEU A 30 -8.66 -15.30 14.90
CA LEU A 30 -9.63 -14.31 14.46
C LEU A 30 -9.22 -13.68 13.13
N VAL A 31 -7.96 -13.28 12.97
CA VAL A 31 -7.46 -12.67 11.74
C VAL A 31 -7.62 -13.59 10.54
N VAL A 32 -7.37 -14.90 10.71
CA VAL A 32 -7.58 -15.90 9.64
C VAL A 32 -9.06 -16.27 9.49
N SER A 33 -9.81 -16.43 10.57
CA SER A 33 -11.21 -16.94 10.50
C SER A 33 -12.24 -15.87 10.13
N MET A 34 -11.99 -14.60 10.46
CA MET A 34 -12.95 -13.51 10.28
C MET A 34 -13.32 -13.28 8.81
N PRO A 35 -12.39 -13.28 7.82
CA PRO A 35 -12.75 -13.19 6.41
C PRO A 35 -13.77 -14.26 5.98
N PHE A 36 -13.65 -15.49 6.48
CA PHE A 36 -14.60 -16.56 6.19
C PHE A 36 -15.99 -16.30 6.77
N LEU A 37 -16.05 -15.83 8.02
CA LEU A 37 -17.30 -15.44 8.64
C LEU A 37 -17.95 -14.28 7.88
N MET A 38 -17.14 -13.32 7.42
CA MET A 38 -17.61 -12.17 6.65
C MET A 38 -18.17 -12.55 5.29
N LEU A 39 -17.50 -13.45 4.57
CA LEU A 39 -17.91 -13.93 3.26
C LEU A 39 -19.16 -14.82 3.34
N ARG A 40 -19.21 -15.77 4.28
CA ARG A 40 -20.35 -16.71 4.39
C ARG A 40 -21.63 -16.06 4.91
N ALA A 41 -21.53 -15.03 5.75
CA ALA A 41 -22.69 -14.41 6.39
C ALA A 41 -23.25 -13.19 5.64
N TYR A 42 -22.78 -12.89 4.41
CA TYR A 42 -23.06 -11.63 3.70
C TYR A 42 -22.70 -10.37 4.50
N LEU A 43 -21.89 -10.51 5.55
CA LEU A 43 -21.56 -9.41 6.46
C LEU A 43 -20.71 -8.36 5.74
N GLN A 44 -19.94 -8.77 4.74
CA GLN A 44 -19.13 -7.87 3.91
C GLN A 44 -20.00 -6.82 3.20
N ASP A 45 -21.08 -7.23 2.55
CA ASP A 45 -22.00 -6.30 1.88
C ASP A 45 -22.78 -5.45 2.90
N ALA A 46 -23.16 -6.02 4.04
CA ALA A 46 -23.80 -5.28 5.12
C ALA A 46 -22.88 -4.19 5.70
N ILE A 47 -21.59 -4.51 5.93
CA ILE A 47 -20.57 -3.55 6.36
C ILE A 47 -20.33 -2.50 5.28
N GLY A 48 -20.28 -2.90 4.01
CA GLY A 48 -20.19 -1.99 2.87
C GLY A 48 -21.32 -0.97 2.88
N ARG A 49 -22.58 -1.43 2.96
CA ARG A 49 -23.77 -0.57 3.05
C ARG A 49 -23.75 0.32 4.30
N ALA A 50 -23.35 -0.21 5.45
CA ALA A 50 -23.22 0.57 6.68
C ALA A 50 -22.12 1.64 6.57
N SER A 51 -21.02 1.35 5.88
CA SER A 51 -19.91 2.29 5.66
C SER A 51 -20.27 3.42 4.68
N ALA A 52 -21.16 3.14 3.73
CA ALA A 52 -21.69 4.12 2.79
C ALA A 52 -22.86 4.94 3.36
N ALA A 53 -23.37 4.59 4.54
CA ALA A 53 -24.49 5.31 5.15
C ALA A 53 -24.05 6.74 5.53
N THR A 54 -24.80 7.73 5.05
CA THR A 54 -24.60 9.15 5.33
C THR A 54 -25.80 9.75 6.04
N PHE A 55 -25.58 10.87 6.72
CA PHE A 55 -26.64 11.77 7.17
C PHE A 55 -26.34 13.19 6.72
N GLN A 56 -27.39 13.98 6.52
CA GLN A 56 -27.23 15.35 6.08
C GLN A 56 -27.01 16.28 7.29
N PHE A 57 -25.90 16.99 7.33
CA PHE A 57 -25.60 18.02 8.32
C PHE A 57 -25.26 19.33 7.61
N GLN A 58 -26.07 20.36 7.81
CA GLN A 58 -25.92 21.67 7.14
C GLN A 58 -25.80 21.56 5.61
N GLY A 59 -26.55 20.64 5.00
CA GLY A 59 -26.52 20.41 3.54
C GLY A 59 -25.35 19.57 3.04
N ILE A 60 -24.46 19.09 3.93
CA ILE A 60 -23.34 18.21 3.60
C ILE A 60 -23.70 16.78 4.02
N ASP A 61 -23.49 15.82 3.13
CA ASP A 61 -23.64 14.40 3.45
C ASP A 61 -22.40 13.92 4.22
N VAL A 62 -22.57 13.60 5.51
CA VAL A 62 -21.52 13.15 6.41
C VAL A 62 -21.65 11.63 6.62
N PRO A 63 -20.62 10.83 6.31
CA PRO A 63 -20.61 9.40 6.60
C PRO A 63 -20.68 9.11 8.10
N TYR A 64 -21.59 8.24 8.54
CA TYR A 64 -21.72 7.85 9.96
C TYR A 64 -20.43 7.25 10.51
N VAL A 65 -19.74 6.43 9.71
CA VAL A 65 -18.48 5.78 10.09
C VAL A 65 -17.42 6.81 10.46
N LEU A 66 -17.34 7.94 9.77
CA LEU A 66 -16.38 9.00 10.10
C LEU A 66 -16.68 9.63 11.46
N VAL A 67 -17.96 9.83 11.80
CA VAL A 67 -18.35 10.37 13.11
C VAL A 67 -18.01 9.39 14.22
N VAL A 68 -18.39 8.12 14.07
CA VAL A 68 -18.08 7.07 15.06
C VAL A 68 -16.57 6.92 15.23
N ALA A 69 -15.82 6.84 14.13
CA ALA A 69 -14.37 6.75 14.16
C ALA A 69 -13.73 7.99 14.83
N SER A 70 -14.27 9.18 14.60
CA SER A 70 -13.78 10.41 15.24
C SER A 70 -14.05 10.41 16.75
N VAL A 71 -15.25 10.01 17.19
CA VAL A 71 -15.60 9.92 18.62
C VAL A 71 -14.73 8.87 19.32
N VAL A 72 -14.60 7.68 18.74
CA VAL A 72 -13.73 6.62 19.26
C VAL A 72 -12.27 7.07 19.26
N GLY A 73 -11.81 7.70 18.18
CA GLY A 73 -10.44 8.22 18.05
C GLY A 73 -10.12 9.28 19.11
N VAL A 74 -11.02 10.24 19.34
CA VAL A 74 -10.86 11.26 20.39
C VAL A 74 -10.89 10.63 21.78
N GLY A 75 -11.80 9.67 22.03
CA GLY A 75 -11.85 8.94 23.29
C GLY A 75 -10.57 8.14 23.56
N LEU A 76 -10.08 7.40 22.58
CA LEU A 76 -8.80 6.68 22.67
C LEU A 76 -7.63 7.64 22.84
N LEU A 77 -7.61 8.77 22.12
CA LEU A 77 -6.56 9.76 22.27
C LEU A 77 -6.56 10.35 23.68
N ALA A 78 -7.72 10.67 24.25
CA ALA A 78 -7.83 11.17 25.62
C ALA A 78 -7.34 10.14 26.66
N LEU A 79 -7.72 8.87 26.50
CA LEU A 79 -7.27 7.77 27.36
C LEU A 79 -5.77 7.50 27.24
N LEU A 80 -5.24 7.59 26.02
CA LEU A 80 -3.84 7.31 25.72
C LEU A 80 -2.93 8.52 25.87
N TRP A 81 -3.48 9.73 26.02
CA TRP A 81 -2.73 10.99 26.11
C TRP A 81 -1.57 10.95 27.12
N PRO A 82 -1.74 10.41 28.34
CA PRO A 82 -0.64 10.33 29.31
C PRO A 82 0.53 9.46 28.84
N TYR A 83 0.26 8.54 27.90
CA TYR A 83 1.25 7.63 27.35
C TYR A 83 1.87 8.16 26.05
N ILE A 84 1.37 9.25 25.47
CA ILE A 84 1.90 9.80 24.22
C ILE A 84 3.14 10.65 24.51
N ASN A 85 4.29 10.19 24.02
CA ASN A 85 5.54 10.95 24.05
C ASN A 85 5.93 11.43 22.65
N ARG A 86 6.96 12.27 22.55
CA ARG A 86 7.44 12.82 21.26
C ARG A 86 7.78 11.74 20.24
N GLY A 87 8.36 10.62 20.68
CA GLY A 87 8.66 9.48 19.79
C GLY A 87 7.39 8.83 19.22
N ARG A 88 6.38 8.64 20.07
CA ARG A 88 5.06 8.13 19.64
C ARG A 88 4.34 9.09 18.69
N LEU A 89 4.41 10.40 18.93
CA LEU A 89 3.86 11.40 18.00
C LEU A 89 4.51 11.32 16.62
N VAL A 90 5.84 11.18 16.56
CA VAL A 90 6.55 10.98 15.28
C VAL A 90 6.11 9.69 14.61
N ALA A 91 5.97 8.59 15.35
CA ALA A 91 5.48 7.32 14.79
C ALA A 91 4.04 7.40 14.29
N ILE A 92 3.15 8.07 15.01
CA ILE A 92 1.77 8.33 14.54
C ILE A 92 1.81 9.11 13.23
N GLY A 93 2.64 10.15 13.14
CA GLY A 93 2.83 10.90 11.88
C GLY A 93 3.31 10.01 10.74
N ILE A 94 4.30 9.14 10.98
CA ILE A 94 4.79 8.17 9.98
C ILE A 94 3.69 7.19 9.58
N ILE A 95 2.92 6.66 10.54
CA ILE A 95 1.80 5.74 10.28
C ILE A 95 0.72 6.41 9.42
N VAL A 96 0.38 7.67 9.68
CA VAL A 96 -0.57 8.43 8.84
C VAL A 96 -0.04 8.54 7.40
N LEU A 97 1.25 8.81 7.21
CA LEU A 97 1.86 8.83 5.87
C LEU A 97 1.86 7.44 5.22
N MET A 98 2.11 6.38 5.99
CA MET A 98 2.07 5.00 5.50
C MET A 98 0.64 4.59 5.06
N ILE A 99 -0.39 5.01 5.81
CA ILE A 99 -1.79 4.81 5.45
C ILE A 99 -2.12 5.59 4.18
N ALA A 100 -1.75 6.87 4.12
CA ALA A 100 -1.98 7.70 2.94
C ALA A 100 -1.31 7.12 1.69
N TYR A 101 -0.11 6.55 1.84
CA TYR A 101 0.58 5.85 0.76
C TYR A 101 -0.16 4.59 0.31
N GLY A 102 -0.61 3.75 1.26
CA GLY A 102 -1.41 2.55 0.95
C GLY A 102 -2.70 2.90 0.21
N GLN A 103 -3.41 3.92 0.70
CA GLN A 103 -4.61 4.43 0.06
C GLN A 103 -4.35 4.94 -1.36
N TYR A 104 -3.25 5.66 -1.56
CA TYR A 104 -2.87 6.20 -2.87
C TYR A 104 -2.51 5.10 -3.88
N ILE A 105 -1.72 4.11 -3.47
CA ILE A 105 -1.20 3.10 -4.39
C ILE A 105 -2.18 1.96 -4.68
N ASN A 106 -2.98 1.57 -3.68
CA ASN A 106 -3.86 0.40 -3.77
C ASN A 106 -5.32 0.81 -3.98
N ASP A 107 -5.85 1.65 -3.10
CA ASP A 107 -7.30 1.81 -2.96
C ASP A 107 -7.90 2.93 -3.82
N TYR A 108 -7.11 3.96 -4.17
CA TYR A 108 -7.59 5.11 -4.95
C TYR A 108 -8.06 4.71 -6.35
N TYR A 109 -7.31 3.84 -7.04
CA TYR A 109 -7.67 3.37 -8.37
C TYR A 109 -8.98 2.57 -8.36
N PHE A 110 -9.25 1.84 -7.27
CA PHE A 110 -10.50 1.13 -7.08
C PHE A 110 -11.65 2.02 -6.58
N GLY A 111 -11.37 3.31 -6.31
CA GLY A 111 -12.35 4.27 -5.85
C GLY A 111 -12.87 4.00 -4.45
N HIS A 112 -12.11 3.23 -3.65
CA HIS A 112 -12.36 3.03 -2.24
C HIS A 112 -11.96 4.28 -1.47
N VAL A 113 -12.73 4.63 -0.45
CA VAL A 113 -12.36 5.69 0.50
C VAL A 113 -11.78 5.08 1.77
N PHE A 114 -10.90 5.84 2.45
CA PHE A 114 -10.19 5.37 3.64
C PHE A 114 -11.10 4.82 4.75
N TYR A 115 -12.32 5.36 4.87
CA TYR A 115 -13.27 4.93 5.90
C TYR A 115 -14.12 3.72 5.49
N GLU A 116 -13.88 3.13 4.32
CA GLU A 116 -14.44 1.81 3.99
C GLU A 116 -13.70 0.74 4.80
N LEU A 117 -14.28 0.43 5.97
CA LEU A 117 -13.74 -0.54 6.93
C LEU A 117 -13.40 -1.88 6.27
N GLN A 118 -14.22 -2.30 5.30
CA GLN A 118 -14.03 -3.55 4.57
C GLN A 118 -12.68 -3.66 3.85
N PHE A 119 -12.11 -2.55 3.36
CA PHE A 119 -10.85 -2.60 2.58
C PHE A 119 -9.64 -2.21 3.42
N ASN A 120 -9.86 -1.54 4.56
CA ASN A 120 -8.81 -1.00 5.41
C ASN A 120 -8.62 -1.75 6.74
N TRP A 121 -9.50 -2.68 7.10
CA TRP A 121 -9.40 -3.41 8.38
C TRP A 121 -8.11 -4.23 8.49
N HIS A 122 -7.58 -4.75 7.38
CA HIS A 122 -6.31 -5.48 7.28
C HIS A 122 -5.16 -4.72 7.96
N TYR A 123 -5.00 -3.43 7.66
CA TYR A 123 -3.98 -2.58 8.29
C TYR A 123 -4.11 -2.56 9.82
N PHE A 124 -5.33 -2.36 10.33
CA PHE A 124 -5.59 -2.23 11.77
C PHE A 124 -5.49 -3.57 12.50
N ALA A 125 -6.00 -4.65 11.91
CA ALA A 125 -5.96 -5.99 12.48
C ALA A 125 -4.51 -6.45 12.67
N TYR A 126 -3.65 -6.25 11.68
CA TYR A 126 -2.25 -6.64 11.78
C TYR A 126 -1.40 -5.66 12.61
N MET A 127 -1.79 -4.38 12.66
CA MET A 127 -1.23 -3.44 13.64
C MET A 127 -1.50 -3.91 15.08
N PHE A 128 -2.73 -4.36 15.38
CA PHE A 128 -3.09 -4.92 16.68
C PHE A 128 -2.39 -6.25 16.95
N PHE A 129 -2.34 -7.14 15.95
CA PHE A 129 -1.59 -8.40 16.02
C PHE A 129 -0.13 -8.17 16.44
N ALA A 130 0.56 -7.20 15.83
CA ALA A 130 1.94 -6.86 16.18
C ALA A 130 2.10 -6.44 17.64
N ILE A 131 1.14 -5.69 18.20
CA ILE A 131 1.13 -5.31 19.62
C ILE A 131 0.97 -6.54 20.52
N ILE A 132 0.09 -7.49 20.15
CA ILE A 132 -0.12 -8.72 20.91
C ILE A 132 1.10 -9.64 20.84
N VAL A 133 1.74 -9.78 19.67
CA VAL A 133 3.00 -10.53 19.53
C VAL A 133 4.09 -9.92 20.41
N TYR A 134 4.25 -8.60 20.39
CA TYR A 134 5.21 -7.91 21.25
C TYR A 134 4.94 -8.19 22.73
N ARG A 135 3.67 -8.09 23.16
CA ARG A 135 3.26 -8.32 24.55
C ARG A 135 3.50 -9.75 25.01
N ASP A 136 3.40 -10.75 24.13
CA ASP A 136 3.71 -12.15 24.46
C ASP A 136 5.21 -12.44 24.49
N LEU A 137 5.95 -11.97 23.50
CA LEU A 137 7.35 -12.36 23.31
C LEU A 137 8.32 -11.57 24.19
N THR A 138 8.02 -10.31 24.54
CA THR A 138 8.91 -9.47 25.35
C THR A 138 9.15 -10.07 26.75
N PRO A 139 8.12 -10.49 27.52
CA PRO A 139 8.32 -11.12 28.82
C PRO A 139 9.10 -12.45 28.77
N ARG A 140 9.13 -13.09 27.59
CA ARG A 140 9.84 -14.35 27.35
C ARG A 140 11.32 -14.15 27.01
N GLY A 141 11.82 -12.91 27.00
CA GLY A 141 13.22 -12.58 26.79
C GLY A 141 13.67 -12.62 25.33
N TYR A 142 12.74 -12.62 24.37
CA TYR A 142 13.10 -12.50 22.96
C TYR A 142 13.69 -11.12 22.67
N THR A 143 14.72 -11.08 21.83
CA THR A 143 15.32 -9.80 21.44
C THR A 143 14.38 -9.01 20.54
N PRO A 144 14.41 -7.67 20.57
CA PRO A 144 13.57 -6.84 19.70
C PRO A 144 13.68 -7.19 18.21
N ALA A 145 14.88 -7.47 17.70
CA ALA A 145 15.08 -7.88 16.31
C ALA A 145 14.38 -9.20 15.98
N THR A 146 14.41 -10.16 16.91
CA THR A 146 13.68 -11.44 16.76
C THR A 146 12.17 -11.22 16.76
N ILE A 147 11.65 -10.37 17.66
CA ILE A 147 10.22 -10.06 17.72
C ILE A 147 9.75 -9.41 16.41
N ILE A 148 10.51 -8.43 15.90
CA ILE A 148 10.22 -7.75 14.62
C ILE A 148 10.17 -8.79 13.48
N GLY A 149 11.21 -9.62 13.36
CA GLY A 149 11.29 -10.63 12.31
C GLY A 149 10.17 -11.68 12.39
N LEU A 150 9.87 -12.18 13.59
CA LEU A 150 8.77 -13.12 13.80
C LEU A 150 7.41 -12.49 13.51
N THR A 151 7.18 -11.24 13.94
CA THR A 151 5.90 -10.56 13.71
C THR A 151 5.62 -10.41 12.23
N VAL A 152 6.58 -9.89 11.45
CA VAL A 152 6.42 -9.70 10.01
C VAL A 152 6.33 -11.05 9.28
N GLY A 153 7.20 -12.02 9.63
CA GLY A 153 7.20 -13.35 9.01
C GLY A 153 5.92 -14.14 9.26
N VAL A 154 5.41 -14.12 10.51
CA VAL A 154 4.12 -14.75 10.85
C VAL A 154 2.97 -14.01 10.18
N SER A 155 3.02 -12.68 10.09
CA SER A 155 1.97 -11.91 9.41
C SER A 155 1.86 -12.29 7.93
N LEU A 156 3.00 -12.34 7.24
CA LEU A 156 3.08 -12.79 5.85
C LEU A 156 2.57 -14.23 5.69
N GLY A 157 2.98 -15.14 6.59
CA GLY A 157 2.56 -16.54 6.55
C GLY A 157 1.06 -16.72 6.81
N LEU A 158 0.49 -16.05 7.81
CA LEU A 158 -0.95 -16.12 8.11
C LEU A 158 -1.78 -15.55 6.97
N SER A 159 -1.38 -14.40 6.42
CA SER A 159 -2.09 -13.76 5.33
C SER A 159 -2.00 -14.55 4.03
N THR A 160 -0.83 -15.11 3.71
CA THR A 160 -0.68 -15.99 2.53
C THR A 160 -1.52 -17.24 2.67
N PHE A 161 -1.57 -17.83 3.87
CA PHE A 161 -2.43 -18.99 4.15
C PHE A 161 -3.91 -18.65 3.99
N ASP A 162 -4.35 -17.50 4.51
CA ASP A 162 -5.73 -17.02 4.37
C ASP A 162 -6.11 -16.84 2.89
N GLU A 163 -5.32 -16.12 2.10
CA GLU A 163 -5.59 -15.91 0.67
C GLU A 163 -5.58 -17.22 -0.15
N LEU A 164 -4.63 -18.12 0.11
CA LEU A 164 -4.60 -19.44 -0.54
C LEU A 164 -5.86 -20.25 -0.22
N PHE A 165 -6.27 -20.24 1.05
CA PHE A 165 -7.42 -20.98 1.49
C PHE A 165 -8.73 -20.36 0.98
N GLN A 166 -8.86 -19.03 0.97
CA GLN A 166 -10.01 -18.33 0.36
C GLN A 166 -10.12 -18.60 -1.13
N THR A 167 -9.00 -18.58 -1.85
CA THR A 167 -8.92 -18.94 -3.27
C THR A 167 -9.45 -20.36 -3.49
N PHE A 168 -8.99 -21.31 -2.66
CA PHE A 168 -9.42 -22.71 -2.73
C PHE A 168 -10.91 -22.91 -2.42
N VAL A 169 -11.46 -22.23 -1.41
CA VAL A 169 -12.84 -22.44 -0.95
C VAL A 169 -13.88 -21.69 -1.78
N ASN A 170 -13.59 -20.46 -2.21
CA ASN A 170 -14.57 -19.55 -2.81
C ASN A 170 -14.37 -19.32 -4.31
N ASN A 171 -13.35 -19.93 -4.93
CA ASN A 171 -12.95 -19.65 -6.32
C ASN A 171 -12.75 -18.14 -6.58
N ARG A 172 -12.27 -17.42 -5.54
CA ARG A 172 -11.89 -15.99 -5.61
C ARG A 172 -10.50 -15.89 -6.25
N PHE A 173 -10.24 -14.77 -6.93
CA PHE A 173 -8.88 -14.40 -7.34
C PHE A 173 -7.98 -14.23 -6.12
N PHE A 174 -6.76 -14.76 -6.21
CA PHE A 174 -5.74 -14.62 -5.17
C PHE A 174 -5.31 -13.16 -5.05
N ASP A 175 -5.66 -12.50 -3.93
CA ASP A 175 -5.48 -11.07 -3.76
C ASP A 175 -4.17 -10.76 -3.02
N THR A 176 -3.09 -10.58 -3.78
CA THR A 176 -1.79 -10.20 -3.20
C THR A 176 -1.83 -8.83 -2.53
N GLY A 177 -2.83 -8.00 -2.85
CA GLY A 177 -3.10 -6.73 -2.21
C GLY A 177 -3.35 -6.91 -0.71
N ASP A 178 -4.25 -7.82 -0.34
CA ASP A 178 -4.61 -8.09 1.07
C ASP A 178 -3.37 -8.57 1.88
N ILE A 179 -2.53 -9.43 1.29
CA ILE A 179 -1.24 -9.86 1.89
C ILE A 179 -0.32 -8.69 2.19
N SER A 180 -0.20 -7.78 1.23
CA SER A 180 0.67 -6.63 1.40
C SER A 180 0.14 -5.64 2.43
N LYS A 181 -1.19 -5.48 2.55
CA LYS A 181 -1.84 -4.63 3.57
C LYS A 181 -1.61 -5.17 4.97
N ASP A 182 -1.70 -6.48 5.14
CA ASP A 182 -1.45 -7.17 6.41
C ASP A 182 -0.01 -6.97 6.89
N VAL A 183 0.96 -7.22 5.99
CA VAL A 183 2.38 -6.99 6.30
C VAL A 183 2.65 -5.52 6.60
N TRP A 184 2.07 -4.59 5.83
CA TRP A 184 2.19 -3.15 6.06
C TRP A 184 1.62 -2.72 7.43
N GLY A 185 0.46 -3.24 7.81
CA GLY A 185 -0.16 -3.03 9.12
C GLY A 185 0.71 -3.55 10.26
N SER A 186 1.35 -4.71 10.10
CA SER A 186 2.27 -5.25 11.09
C SER A 186 3.48 -4.34 11.35
N VAL A 187 4.02 -3.72 10.28
CA VAL A 187 5.12 -2.73 10.39
C VAL A 187 4.65 -1.47 11.12
N MET A 188 3.44 -0.97 10.84
CA MET A 188 2.86 0.16 11.59
C MET A 188 2.75 -0.14 13.09
N GLY A 189 2.29 -1.34 13.45
CA GLY A 189 2.16 -1.76 14.85
C GLY A 189 3.51 -1.82 15.56
N LEU A 190 4.52 -2.39 14.90
CA LEU A 190 5.88 -2.42 15.43
C LEU A 190 6.47 -1.01 15.56
N LEU A 191 6.22 -0.10 14.60
CA LEU A 191 6.63 1.29 14.72
C LEU A 191 6.01 1.95 15.96
N LEU A 192 4.71 1.74 16.22
CA LEU A 192 4.04 2.31 17.38
C LEU A 192 4.59 1.76 18.71
N VAL A 193 4.87 0.46 18.76
CA VAL A 193 5.40 -0.23 19.94
C VAL A 193 6.80 0.28 20.31
N TYR A 194 7.71 0.32 19.32
CA TYR A 194 9.12 0.62 19.57
C TYR A 194 9.44 2.13 19.53
N ASN A 195 8.71 2.95 18.78
CA ASN A 195 8.92 4.39 18.82
C ASN A 195 8.34 4.98 20.10
N GLY A 196 9.23 5.45 20.97
CA GLY A 196 8.86 5.98 22.28
C GLY A 196 9.11 5.03 23.44
N SER A 197 9.69 3.84 23.19
CA SER A 197 10.33 3.04 24.23
C SER A 197 11.79 3.47 24.40
N SER A 198 12.40 3.13 25.54
CA SER A 198 13.85 3.33 25.78
C SER A 198 14.72 2.56 24.77
N GLU A 199 14.15 1.56 24.10
CA GLU A 199 14.80 0.71 23.11
C GLU A 199 15.06 1.44 21.79
N LEU A 200 14.47 2.62 21.57
CA LEU A 200 14.80 3.44 20.40
C LEU A 200 16.30 3.75 20.29
N ARG A 201 17.02 3.82 21.43
CA ARG A 201 18.48 4.05 21.44
C ARG A 201 19.24 2.90 20.79
N SER A 202 18.74 1.66 20.86
CA SER A 202 19.38 0.50 20.21
C SER A 202 19.09 0.40 18.71
N TRP A 203 18.34 1.35 18.12
CA TRP A 203 18.10 1.39 16.67
C TRP A 203 19.27 1.94 15.88
N ARG A 204 20.20 2.65 16.53
CA ARG A 204 21.42 3.14 15.90
C ARG A 204 22.62 2.29 16.34
N PRO A 205 23.56 1.98 15.44
CA PRO A 205 23.59 2.36 14.03
C PRO A 205 22.66 1.49 13.14
N LEU A 206 22.24 2.03 11.99
CA LEU A 206 21.50 1.28 10.95
C LEU A 206 22.42 0.54 9.96
N ARG A 207 23.72 0.85 10.00
CA ARG A 207 24.75 0.34 9.09
C ARG A 207 25.75 -0.48 9.87
N HIS A 208 26.07 -1.65 9.34
CA HIS A 208 26.93 -2.64 9.97
C HIS A 208 27.98 -3.19 9.00
N ARG A 209 29.14 -3.55 9.57
CA ARG A 209 30.26 -4.16 8.82
C ARG A 209 30.00 -5.59 8.45
N ARG A 210 29.35 -6.36 9.32
CA ARG A 210 29.02 -7.76 9.07
C ARG A 210 27.57 -7.86 8.62
N LEU A 211 27.31 -8.71 7.62
CA LEU A 211 25.96 -8.92 7.05
C LEU A 211 24.98 -9.42 8.12
N SER A 212 25.42 -10.35 8.98
CA SER A 212 24.60 -10.93 10.04
C SER A 212 24.17 -9.93 11.12
N GLU A 213 24.87 -8.80 11.28
CA GLU A 213 24.51 -7.77 12.27
C GLU A 213 23.24 -7.00 11.87
N TYR A 214 22.94 -6.85 10.57
CA TYR A 214 21.71 -6.20 10.11
C TYR A 214 20.45 -6.92 10.60
N PHE A 215 20.49 -8.25 10.70
CA PHE A 215 19.38 -9.07 11.17
C PHE A 215 19.33 -9.20 12.70
N ARG A 216 20.37 -8.76 13.41
CA ARG A 216 20.43 -8.75 14.88
C ARG A 216 20.13 -7.37 15.48
N SER A 217 20.33 -6.31 14.71
CA SER A 217 20.00 -4.93 15.09
C SER A 217 18.51 -4.64 14.83
N PRO A 218 17.74 -4.21 15.82
CA PRO A 218 16.31 -3.96 15.63
C PRO A 218 16.03 -2.83 14.64
N GLY A 219 16.85 -1.78 14.65
CA GLY A 219 16.68 -0.65 13.72
C GLY A 219 16.93 -1.05 12.26
N SER A 220 18.01 -1.79 12.01
CA SER A 220 18.30 -2.32 10.66
C SER A 220 17.26 -3.33 10.20
N MET A 221 16.83 -4.23 11.08
CA MET A 221 15.80 -5.22 10.77
C MET A 221 14.46 -4.56 10.43
N MET A 222 14.05 -3.55 11.22
CA MET A 222 12.84 -2.77 10.95
C MET A 222 12.93 -2.05 9.60
N LEU A 223 14.07 -1.40 9.31
CA LEU A 223 14.25 -0.68 8.05
C LEU A 223 14.16 -1.63 6.85
N LEU A 224 14.87 -2.76 6.92
CA LEU A 224 14.90 -3.73 5.82
C LEU A 224 13.52 -4.36 5.58
N LEU A 225 12.83 -4.80 6.65
CA LEU A 225 11.49 -5.36 6.52
C LEU A 225 10.44 -4.31 6.15
N GLY A 226 10.60 -3.06 6.60
CA GLY A 226 9.75 -1.94 6.19
C GLY A 226 9.89 -1.65 4.70
N VAL A 227 11.11 -1.70 4.15
CA VAL A 227 11.36 -1.58 2.70
C VAL A 227 10.78 -2.76 1.93
N THR A 228 10.92 -3.99 2.45
CA THR A 228 10.28 -5.16 1.86
C THR A 228 8.76 -5.03 1.84
N ALA A 229 8.16 -4.62 2.96
CA ALA A 229 6.71 -4.40 3.07
C ALA A 229 6.22 -3.29 2.12
N TRP A 230 6.99 -2.21 2.00
CA TRP A 230 6.72 -1.12 1.06
C TRP A 230 6.77 -1.59 -0.40
N GLY A 231 7.83 -2.35 -0.76
CA GLY A 231 7.96 -2.94 -2.09
C GLY A 231 6.80 -3.89 -2.39
N LEU A 232 6.48 -4.78 -1.46
CA LEU A 232 5.36 -5.72 -1.60
C LEU A 232 4.03 -4.97 -1.80
N LEU A 233 3.72 -3.96 -0.97
CA LEU A 233 2.52 -3.13 -1.11
C LEU A 233 2.45 -2.45 -2.48
N THR A 234 3.58 -1.87 -2.92
CA THR A 234 3.63 -1.17 -4.20
C THR A 234 3.40 -2.13 -5.36
N TYR A 235 4.13 -3.23 -5.40
CA TYR A 235 4.09 -4.15 -6.53
C TYR A 235 2.81 -4.98 -6.55
N CYS A 236 2.31 -5.49 -5.43
CA CYS A 236 1.03 -6.19 -5.38
C CYS A 236 -0.15 -5.30 -5.83
N SER A 237 -0.11 -4.01 -5.51
CA SER A 237 -1.18 -3.08 -5.92
C SER A 237 -1.16 -2.79 -7.44
N LEU A 238 0.04 -2.77 -8.03
CA LEU A 238 0.22 -2.48 -9.46
C LEU A 238 0.21 -3.72 -10.35
N LEU A 239 0.49 -4.89 -9.79
CA LEU A 239 0.61 -6.17 -10.48
C LEU A 239 -0.29 -7.21 -9.78
N ASN A 240 -1.59 -7.09 -9.98
CA ASN A 240 -2.60 -7.86 -9.24
C ASN A 240 -3.11 -9.10 -10.01
N ILE A 241 -2.54 -9.40 -11.18
CA ILE A 241 -2.91 -10.60 -11.96
C ILE A 241 -2.06 -11.78 -11.46
N ALA A 242 -2.65 -12.98 -11.41
CA ALA A 242 -1.97 -14.19 -10.93
C ALA A 242 -0.66 -14.49 -11.68
N ASP A 243 -0.62 -14.23 -12.99
CA ASP A 243 0.56 -14.43 -13.84
C ASP A 243 1.72 -13.48 -13.48
N GLU A 244 1.43 -12.37 -12.79
CA GLU A 244 2.41 -11.35 -12.40
C GLU A 244 2.95 -11.56 -10.98
N ILE A 245 2.44 -12.54 -10.22
CA ILE A 245 2.92 -12.87 -8.88
C ILE A 245 4.44 -13.13 -8.87
N PRO A 246 5.03 -13.92 -9.80
CA PRO A 246 6.47 -14.11 -9.84
C PRO A 246 7.24 -12.78 -10.02
N ILE A 247 6.73 -11.89 -10.89
CA ILE A 247 7.33 -10.57 -11.15
C ILE A 247 7.29 -9.72 -9.88
N THR A 248 6.16 -9.71 -9.19
CA THR A 248 5.98 -9.03 -7.89
C THR A 248 6.99 -9.51 -6.85
N ILE A 249 7.21 -10.83 -6.76
CA ILE A 249 8.22 -11.42 -5.87
C ILE A 249 9.63 -10.97 -6.26
N TYR A 250 9.99 -11.05 -7.55
CA TYR A 250 11.31 -10.64 -8.02
C TYR A 250 11.58 -9.16 -7.81
N LEU A 251 10.61 -8.29 -8.07
CA LEU A 251 10.73 -6.85 -7.83
C LEU A 251 10.86 -6.55 -6.33
N THR A 252 10.09 -7.23 -5.47
CA THR A 252 10.17 -7.06 -4.00
C THR A 252 11.54 -7.49 -3.47
N ILE A 253 12.04 -8.67 -3.88
CA ILE A 253 13.36 -9.16 -3.51
C ILE A 253 14.46 -8.25 -4.08
N GLY A 254 14.32 -7.81 -5.34
CA GLY A 254 15.24 -6.89 -5.99
C GLY A 254 15.37 -5.58 -5.22
N THR A 255 14.24 -4.98 -4.83
CA THR A 255 14.20 -3.76 -4.00
C THR A 255 14.88 -3.97 -2.66
N PHE A 256 14.60 -5.10 -1.98
CA PHE A 256 15.32 -5.45 -0.75
C PHE A 256 16.83 -5.55 -0.97
N VAL A 257 17.29 -6.28 -1.99
CA VAL A 257 18.71 -6.49 -2.29
C VAL A 257 19.40 -5.17 -2.61
N VAL A 258 18.80 -4.35 -3.48
CA VAL A 258 19.35 -3.03 -3.85
C VAL A 258 19.46 -2.14 -2.63
N THR A 259 18.40 -2.02 -1.82
CA THR A 259 18.45 -1.21 -0.59
C THR A 259 19.47 -1.75 0.40
N PHE A 260 19.54 -3.06 0.59
CA PHE A 260 20.53 -3.70 1.46
C PHE A 260 21.95 -3.41 0.99
N LEU A 261 22.24 -3.53 -0.31
CA LEU A 261 23.54 -3.20 -0.89
C LEU A 261 23.87 -1.72 -0.74
N ILE A 262 22.93 -0.81 -0.97
CA ILE A 262 23.13 0.62 -0.74
C ILE A 262 23.51 0.89 0.72
N LEU A 263 22.75 0.32 1.67
CA LEU A 263 23.04 0.46 3.10
C LEU A 263 24.42 -0.11 3.45
N HIS A 264 24.70 -1.33 2.99
CA HIS A 264 25.94 -2.04 3.28
C HIS A 264 27.16 -1.36 2.66
N LEU A 265 27.11 -1.02 1.37
CA LEU A 265 28.23 -0.39 0.68
C LEU A 265 28.48 1.05 1.16
N SER A 266 27.44 1.76 1.65
CA SER A 266 27.56 3.15 2.11
C SER A 266 28.47 3.33 3.33
N GLN A 267 28.79 2.23 4.03
CA GLN A 267 29.75 2.26 5.12
C GLN A 267 31.17 2.54 4.61
N PHE A 268 31.52 2.06 3.42
CA PHE A 268 32.84 2.25 2.82
C PHE A 268 32.91 3.65 2.20
N ARG A 269 33.94 4.42 2.57
CA ARG A 269 34.11 5.82 2.14
C ARG A 269 34.03 6.02 0.61
N PRO A 270 34.72 5.25 -0.25
CA PRO A 270 34.64 5.48 -1.70
C PRO A 270 33.22 5.24 -2.25
N TRP A 271 32.60 4.12 -1.88
CA TRP A 271 31.24 3.77 -2.30
C TRP A 271 30.19 4.77 -1.81
N ARG A 272 30.37 5.31 -0.59
CA ARG A 272 29.51 6.36 -0.06
C ARG A 272 29.52 7.61 -0.95
N TRP A 273 30.71 8.08 -1.32
CA TRP A 273 30.84 9.25 -2.19
C TRP A 273 30.31 8.96 -3.59
N ALA A 274 30.60 7.78 -4.16
CA ALA A 274 30.04 7.37 -5.44
C ALA A 274 28.50 7.40 -5.44
N MET A 275 27.87 6.82 -4.41
CA MET A 275 26.40 6.82 -4.29
C MET A 275 25.81 8.22 -4.05
N ILE A 276 26.47 9.07 -3.24
CA ILE A 276 26.05 10.47 -3.06
C ILE A 276 26.11 11.21 -4.40
N THR A 277 27.21 11.07 -5.16
CA THR A 277 27.35 11.70 -6.47
C THR A 277 26.26 11.21 -7.43
N ILE A 278 26.03 9.90 -7.52
CA ILE A 278 24.95 9.33 -8.35
C ILE A 278 23.59 9.87 -7.94
N ALA A 279 23.28 9.92 -6.64
CA ALA A 279 22.02 10.44 -6.13
C ALA A 279 21.84 11.93 -6.46
N VAL A 280 22.89 12.75 -6.27
CA VAL A 280 22.86 14.18 -6.62
C VAL A 280 22.66 14.39 -8.12
N LEU A 281 23.34 13.62 -8.96
CA LEU A 281 23.17 13.68 -10.41
C LEU A 281 21.76 13.24 -10.84
N ALA A 282 21.23 12.16 -10.26
CA ALA A 282 19.89 11.67 -10.56
C ALA A 282 18.81 12.68 -10.13
N ILE A 283 18.91 13.23 -8.92
CA ILE A 283 17.99 14.27 -8.42
C ILE A 283 18.11 15.54 -9.27
N GLY A 284 19.34 15.97 -9.60
CA GLY A 284 19.59 17.13 -10.44
C GLY A 284 19.01 16.96 -11.85
N ALA A 285 19.19 15.79 -12.46
CA ALA A 285 18.62 15.47 -13.76
C ALA A 285 17.08 15.44 -13.72
N GLN A 286 16.49 14.81 -12.68
CA GLN A 286 15.05 14.77 -12.50
C GLN A 286 14.46 16.17 -12.25
N ALA A 287 15.12 17.01 -11.44
CA ALA A 287 14.70 18.39 -11.19
C ALA A 287 14.80 19.25 -12.46
N TRP A 288 15.88 19.10 -13.22
CA TRP A 288 16.02 19.76 -14.52
C TRP A 288 14.92 19.32 -15.49
N ALA A 289 14.64 18.02 -15.59
CA ALA A 289 13.60 17.49 -16.46
C ALA A 289 12.21 18.01 -16.06
N LEU A 290 11.88 18.04 -14.76
CA LEU A 290 10.63 18.59 -14.26
C LEU A 290 10.48 20.07 -14.62
N VAL A 291 11.53 20.89 -14.49
CA VAL A 291 11.46 22.32 -14.85
C VAL A 291 11.36 22.51 -16.36
N HIS A 292 12.20 21.82 -17.13
CA HIS A 292 12.29 22.01 -18.58
C HIS A 292 11.03 21.48 -19.31
N TYR A 293 10.42 20.40 -18.82
CA TYR A 293 9.28 19.75 -19.45
C TYR A 293 7.95 19.91 -18.69
N ARG A 294 7.84 20.78 -17.68
CA ARG A 294 6.63 20.93 -16.83
C ARG A 294 5.33 21.13 -17.61
N ASP A 295 5.41 21.88 -18.72
CA ASP A 295 4.26 22.28 -19.55
C ASP A 295 4.07 21.36 -20.76
N SER A 296 4.97 20.40 -20.93
CA SER A 296 4.89 19.39 -21.98
C SER A 296 3.91 18.29 -21.60
N GLY A 297 3.22 17.70 -22.59
CA GLY A 297 2.41 16.50 -22.37
C GLY A 297 3.30 15.26 -22.21
N MET A 298 2.97 14.21 -22.95
CA MET A 298 3.84 13.05 -23.13
C MET A 298 5.05 13.45 -23.96
N VAL A 299 6.23 13.47 -23.35
CA VAL A 299 7.50 13.85 -24.02
C VAL A 299 8.09 12.65 -24.74
N TYR A 300 8.05 11.49 -24.10
CA TYR A 300 8.66 10.28 -24.59
C TYR A 300 7.86 9.06 -24.15
N TRP A 301 7.82 8.05 -25.01
CA TRP A 301 7.27 6.75 -24.68
C TRP A 301 8.03 5.67 -25.46
N ARG A 302 8.35 4.59 -24.75
CA ARG A 302 8.74 3.29 -25.30
C ARG A 302 8.23 2.21 -24.34
N PRO A 303 8.17 0.95 -24.78
CA PRO A 303 7.92 -0.18 -23.88
C PRO A 303 8.75 -0.11 -22.59
N GLY A 304 8.07 -0.15 -21.45
CA GLY A 304 8.66 -0.06 -20.11
C GLY A 304 9.20 1.32 -19.69
N LEU A 305 9.03 2.40 -20.46
CA LEU A 305 9.48 3.74 -20.06
C LEU A 305 8.65 4.87 -20.69
N ALA A 306 8.04 5.67 -19.83
CA ALA A 306 7.30 6.86 -20.21
C ALA A 306 7.89 8.12 -19.54
N VAL A 307 7.78 9.27 -20.22
CA VAL A 307 8.13 10.57 -19.66
C VAL A 307 6.97 11.54 -19.85
N TYR A 308 6.35 11.96 -18.75
CA TYR A 308 5.22 12.88 -18.72
C TYR A 308 5.57 14.10 -17.86
N ARG A 309 5.48 15.32 -18.41
CA ARG A 309 5.83 16.55 -17.69
C ARG A 309 7.22 16.55 -17.03
N GLY A 310 8.16 15.81 -17.62
CA GLY A 310 9.50 15.60 -17.07
C GLY A 310 9.60 14.54 -15.97
N LEU A 311 8.48 13.94 -15.53
CA LEU A 311 8.47 12.79 -14.63
C LEU A 311 8.77 11.52 -15.42
N VAL A 312 9.81 10.80 -15.00
CA VAL A 312 10.17 9.49 -15.57
C VAL A 312 9.36 8.41 -14.88
N TRP A 313 8.61 7.63 -15.66
CA TRP A 313 7.75 6.56 -15.18
C TRP A 313 8.18 5.19 -15.76
N PRO A 314 8.78 4.32 -14.94
CA PRO A 314 9.28 3.03 -15.40
C PRO A 314 8.22 1.93 -15.29
N TYR A 315 8.12 1.08 -16.31
CA TYR A 315 7.47 -0.24 -16.36
C TYR A 315 5.96 -0.35 -16.06
N PHE A 316 5.46 0.35 -15.04
CA PHE A 316 4.07 0.26 -14.59
C PHE A 316 3.14 1.07 -15.49
N ASP A 317 1.89 0.63 -15.56
CA ASP A 317 0.81 1.38 -16.17
C ASP A 317 0.47 2.59 -15.29
N PHE A 318 -0.11 3.61 -15.92
CA PHE A 318 -0.53 4.82 -15.21
C PHE A 318 -1.67 5.52 -15.94
N ALA A 319 -2.43 6.30 -15.18
CA ALA A 319 -3.45 7.19 -15.69
C ALA A 319 -3.00 8.65 -15.52
N ILE A 320 -3.20 9.46 -16.55
CA ILE A 320 -3.13 10.91 -16.48
C ILE A 320 -4.57 11.41 -16.36
N LEU A 321 -4.90 11.94 -15.18
CA LEU A 321 -6.21 12.48 -14.88
C LEU A 321 -6.43 13.79 -15.66
N PRO A 322 -7.68 14.25 -15.81
CA PRO A 322 -7.95 15.41 -16.66
C PRO A 322 -7.29 16.73 -16.21
N ASN A 323 -7.07 16.87 -14.90
CA ASN A 323 -6.30 17.95 -14.27
C ASN A 323 -4.77 17.85 -14.52
N GLY A 324 -4.30 16.77 -15.15
CA GLY A 324 -2.89 16.49 -15.44
C GLY A 324 -2.12 15.86 -14.28
N THR A 325 -2.81 15.39 -13.22
CA THR A 325 -2.20 14.57 -12.18
C THR A 325 -1.92 13.18 -12.73
N LEU A 326 -0.71 12.66 -12.48
CA LEU A 326 -0.35 11.28 -12.78
C LEU A 326 -0.75 10.39 -11.61
N HIS A 327 -1.39 9.27 -11.91
CA HIS A 327 -1.81 8.27 -10.95
C HIS A 327 -1.31 6.88 -11.40
N PRO A 328 -0.66 6.10 -10.52
CA PRO A 328 -0.33 4.71 -10.82
C PRO A 328 -1.58 3.91 -11.20
N ALA A 329 -1.49 3.04 -12.19
CA ALA A 329 -2.60 2.15 -12.53
C ALA A 329 -2.12 0.71 -12.45
N THR A 330 -3.04 -0.19 -12.10
CA THR A 330 -2.76 -1.62 -12.19
C THR A 330 -2.52 -1.98 -13.65
N LYS A 331 -1.51 -2.83 -13.88
CA LYS A 331 -1.14 -3.34 -15.20
C LYS A 331 -2.27 -4.24 -15.72
N LEU A 332 -3.04 -3.74 -16.69
CA LEU A 332 -4.28 -4.39 -17.13
C LEU A 332 -4.41 -4.34 -18.65
N HIS A 333 -4.66 -5.51 -19.25
CA HIS A 333 -5.11 -5.62 -20.64
C HIS A 333 -6.63 -5.53 -20.78
N GLU A 334 -7.36 -5.86 -19.71
CA GLU A 334 -8.83 -5.87 -19.65
C GLU A 334 -9.33 -5.02 -18.48
N PHE A 335 -10.26 -4.11 -18.79
CA PHE A 335 -10.88 -3.21 -17.82
C PHE A 335 -12.22 -3.75 -17.37
N ASN A 336 -12.32 -4.10 -16.09
CA ASN A 336 -13.55 -4.59 -15.48
C ASN A 336 -14.54 -3.42 -15.24
N PRO A 337 -15.79 -3.68 -14.77
CA PRO A 337 -16.74 -2.61 -14.45
C PRO A 337 -16.24 -1.60 -13.40
N ARG A 338 -15.40 -2.01 -12.45
CA ARG A 338 -14.84 -1.14 -11.40
C ARG A 338 -13.87 -0.13 -12.00
N ASP A 339 -12.97 -0.58 -12.87
CA ASP A 339 -11.98 0.28 -13.55
C ASP A 339 -12.70 1.34 -14.40
N ARG A 340 -13.71 0.92 -15.18
CA ARG A 340 -14.55 1.83 -15.98
C ARG A 340 -15.30 2.82 -15.08
N GLY A 341 -15.80 2.36 -13.94
CA GLY A 341 -16.41 3.21 -12.91
C GLY A 341 -15.45 4.29 -12.40
N PHE A 342 -14.19 3.93 -12.12
CA PHE A 342 -13.15 4.89 -11.75
C PHE A 342 -12.93 5.94 -12.84
N PHE A 343 -12.77 5.55 -14.11
CA PHE A 343 -12.58 6.50 -15.22
C PHE A 343 -13.76 7.47 -15.35
N LEU A 344 -14.99 6.98 -15.23
CA LEU A 344 -16.20 7.79 -15.31
C LEU A 344 -16.35 8.77 -14.13
N LYS A 345 -15.90 8.40 -12.93
CA LYS A 345 -15.88 9.27 -11.74
C LYS A 345 -14.95 10.49 -11.91
N GLN A 346 -13.96 10.41 -12.79
CA GLN A 346 -13.06 11.53 -13.09
C GLN A 346 -13.72 12.60 -13.98
N CYS A 347 -14.98 12.39 -14.42
CA CYS A 347 -15.75 13.35 -15.20
C CYS A 347 -15.03 13.83 -16.48
N ALA A 348 -14.29 12.93 -17.14
CA ALA A 348 -13.61 13.22 -18.40
C ALA A 348 -14.59 13.23 -19.58
N ASP A 349 -14.42 14.17 -20.51
CA ASP A 349 -15.17 14.17 -21.78
C ASP A 349 -14.64 13.10 -22.73
N ILE A 350 -13.33 12.83 -22.66
CA ILE A 350 -12.64 11.82 -23.47
C ILE A 350 -11.87 10.88 -22.55
N ILE A 351 -12.10 9.58 -22.70
CA ILE A 351 -11.31 8.50 -22.11
C ILE A 351 -10.45 7.91 -23.23
N LEU A 352 -9.16 8.22 -23.18
CA LEU A 352 -8.17 7.71 -24.13
C LEU A 352 -7.44 6.52 -23.48
N ILE A 353 -7.34 5.42 -24.20
CA ILE A 353 -6.65 4.20 -23.76
C ILE A 353 -5.51 3.90 -24.73
N GLY A 354 -4.29 3.92 -24.21
CA GLY A 354 -3.11 3.36 -24.87
C GLY A 354 -3.10 1.86 -24.62
N ALA A 355 -3.32 1.06 -25.66
CA ALA A 355 -3.51 -0.38 -25.60
C ALA A 355 -2.20 -1.18 -25.79
N GLY A 356 -1.07 -0.63 -25.38
CA GLY A 356 0.27 -1.21 -25.57
C GLY A 356 0.86 -0.90 -26.95
N PRO A 357 2.11 -1.33 -27.22
CA PRO A 357 2.83 -1.05 -28.48
C PRO A 357 2.07 -1.51 -29.73
N HIS A 358 1.37 -2.63 -29.63
CA HIS A 358 0.66 -3.28 -30.75
C HIS A 358 -0.86 -3.07 -30.72
N GLY A 359 -1.39 -2.34 -29.73
CA GLY A 359 -2.83 -2.13 -29.60
C GLY A 359 -3.62 -3.38 -29.18
N GLU A 360 -2.97 -4.29 -28.45
CA GLU A 360 -3.56 -5.56 -28.01
C GLU A 360 -4.37 -5.42 -26.72
N GLY A 361 -4.10 -4.42 -25.87
CA GLY A 361 -4.88 -4.14 -24.66
C GLY A 361 -6.21 -3.41 -24.90
N GLY A 362 -6.77 -2.83 -23.83
CA GLY A 362 -8.01 -2.05 -23.92
C GLY A 362 -9.29 -2.88 -23.98
N HIS A 363 -9.24 -4.14 -23.56
CA HIS A 363 -10.42 -5.00 -23.46
C HIS A 363 -11.37 -4.52 -22.36
N GLY A 364 -12.61 -5.02 -22.38
CA GLY A 364 -13.65 -4.65 -21.41
C GLY A 364 -14.52 -3.44 -21.80
N PHE A 365 -14.19 -2.73 -22.87
CA PHE A 365 -15.09 -1.73 -23.49
C PHE A 365 -15.96 -2.36 -24.60
N MET A 366 -17.08 -1.71 -24.94
CA MET A 366 -18.06 -2.25 -25.91
C MET A 366 -17.48 -2.42 -27.33
N SER A 367 -16.51 -1.58 -27.71
CA SER A 367 -15.88 -1.63 -29.02
C SER A 367 -14.44 -1.12 -28.96
N ARG A 368 -13.58 -1.64 -29.85
CA ARG A 368 -12.26 -1.05 -30.13
C ARG A 368 -12.34 0.19 -31.03
N LYS A 369 -13.47 0.40 -31.73
CA LYS A 369 -13.71 1.64 -32.47
C LYS A 369 -14.09 2.75 -31.51
N THR A 370 -13.84 3.99 -31.90
CA THR A 370 -14.31 5.17 -31.15
C THR A 370 -15.81 5.08 -30.94
N HIS A 371 -16.25 5.21 -29.69
CA HIS A 371 -17.65 5.14 -29.32
C HIS A 371 -17.93 6.05 -28.13
N PHE A 372 -19.21 6.27 -27.82
CA PHE A 372 -19.62 7.00 -26.63
C PHE A 372 -20.10 6.02 -25.55
N MET A 373 -19.75 6.33 -24.29
CA MET A 373 -20.23 5.65 -23.11
C MET A 373 -20.97 6.67 -22.23
N TYR A 374 -22.17 6.34 -21.77
CA TYR A 374 -22.91 7.24 -20.88
C TYR A 374 -22.20 7.37 -19.53
N ASN A 375 -21.93 8.61 -19.11
CA ASN A 375 -21.32 8.93 -17.83
C ASN A 375 -22.42 9.35 -16.83
N PRO A 376 -22.68 8.55 -15.78
CA PRO A 376 -23.72 8.87 -14.81
C PRO A 376 -23.41 10.11 -13.96
N ASN A 377 -22.13 10.46 -13.78
CA ASN A 377 -21.72 11.60 -12.96
C ASN A 377 -21.91 12.94 -13.70
N THR A 378 -21.65 12.97 -15.01
CA THR A 378 -21.82 14.17 -15.84
C THR A 378 -23.17 14.23 -16.56
N LYS A 379 -23.94 13.13 -16.56
CA LYS A 379 -25.19 12.94 -17.31
C LYS A 379 -25.03 13.18 -18.82
N ARG A 380 -23.84 12.89 -19.35
CA ARG A 380 -23.45 13.09 -20.77
C ARG A 380 -22.67 11.88 -21.28
N GLY A 381 -22.49 11.77 -22.59
CA GLY A 381 -21.61 10.76 -23.18
C GLY A 381 -20.14 11.15 -23.06
N SER A 382 -19.32 10.28 -22.48
CA SER A 382 -17.86 10.34 -22.57
C SER A 382 -17.41 9.57 -23.82
N GLN A 383 -16.56 10.18 -24.64
CA GLN A 383 -15.99 9.53 -25.82
C GLN A 383 -14.86 8.59 -25.39
N VAL A 384 -14.91 7.33 -25.82
CA VAL A 384 -13.85 6.35 -25.59
C VAL A 384 -13.05 6.17 -26.88
N ILE A 385 -11.74 6.34 -26.79
CA ILE A 385 -10.78 6.17 -27.90
C ILE A 385 -9.74 5.14 -27.45
N ILE A 386 -9.56 4.06 -28.21
CA ILE A 386 -8.59 3.00 -27.92
C ILE A 386 -7.64 2.91 -29.10
N GLN A 387 -6.33 3.05 -28.83
CA GLN A 387 -5.29 3.10 -29.85
C GLN A 387 -4.00 2.44 -29.35
N PRO A 388 -3.08 2.02 -30.23
CA PRO A 388 -1.72 1.70 -29.83
C PRO A 388 -1.10 2.84 -29.02
N THR A 389 -0.38 2.54 -27.94
CA THR A 389 0.14 3.55 -27.01
C THR A 389 0.95 4.67 -27.68
N PRO A 390 1.81 4.43 -28.70
CA PRO A 390 2.47 5.50 -29.43
C PRO A 390 1.50 6.54 -30.02
N GLN A 391 0.46 6.06 -30.70
CA GLN A 391 -0.56 6.90 -31.34
C GLN A 391 -1.44 7.59 -30.29
N ALA A 392 -1.71 6.91 -29.18
CA ALA A 392 -2.45 7.48 -28.06
C ALA A 392 -1.66 8.63 -27.41
N CYS A 393 -0.34 8.52 -27.25
CA CYS A 393 0.52 9.61 -26.75
C CYS A 393 0.44 10.86 -27.64
N GLU A 394 0.50 10.70 -28.96
CA GLU A 394 0.34 11.80 -29.92
C GLU A 394 -1.06 12.42 -29.84
N THR A 395 -2.10 11.57 -29.81
CA THR A 395 -3.49 11.98 -29.68
C THR A 395 -3.73 12.75 -28.38
N PHE A 396 -3.19 12.26 -27.26
CA PHE A 396 -3.27 12.92 -25.96
C PHE A 396 -2.66 14.32 -26.03
N ASN A 397 -1.44 14.45 -26.56
CA ASN A 397 -0.76 15.74 -26.70
C ASN A 397 -1.56 16.73 -27.54
N ARG A 398 -2.12 16.27 -28.66
CA ARG A 398 -3.00 17.09 -29.50
C ARG A 398 -4.24 17.55 -28.74
N LEU A 399 -4.95 16.63 -28.09
CA LEU A 399 -6.17 16.96 -27.34
C LEU A 399 -5.90 17.90 -26.17
N LYS A 400 -4.77 17.76 -25.48
CA LYS A 400 -4.37 18.71 -24.42
C LYS A 400 -4.05 20.10 -24.99
N LYS A 401 -3.38 20.20 -26.15
CA LYS A 401 -3.17 21.48 -26.85
C LYS A 401 -4.49 22.14 -27.26
N GLU A 402 -5.49 21.35 -27.63
CA GLU A 402 -6.85 21.82 -27.93
C GLU A 402 -7.69 22.16 -26.67
N GLY A 403 -7.12 22.06 -25.46
CA GLY A 403 -7.81 22.37 -24.21
C GLY A 403 -8.89 21.35 -23.82
N LYS A 404 -8.83 20.11 -24.35
CA LYS A 404 -9.83 19.09 -24.06
C LYS A 404 -9.65 18.48 -22.66
N ASN A 405 -10.77 18.07 -22.09
CA ASN A 405 -10.87 17.38 -20.80
C ASN A 405 -10.70 15.86 -21.00
N VAL A 406 -9.44 15.41 -21.02
CA VAL A 406 -9.06 14.04 -21.38
C VAL A 406 -8.46 13.31 -20.19
N LEU A 407 -8.97 12.11 -19.91
CA LEU A 407 -8.30 11.10 -19.10
C LEU A 407 -7.53 10.17 -20.03
N PHE A 408 -6.26 9.90 -19.75
CA PHE A 408 -5.43 9.01 -20.56
C PHE A 408 -4.89 7.86 -19.71
N VAL A 409 -5.25 6.61 -20.04
CA VAL A 409 -4.67 5.41 -19.45
C VAL A 409 -3.57 4.90 -20.37
N VAL A 410 -2.38 4.69 -19.82
CA VAL A 410 -1.20 4.27 -20.56
C VAL A 410 -0.86 2.84 -20.14
N ASN A 411 -1.07 1.88 -21.04
CA ASN A 411 -0.39 0.60 -20.95
C ASN A 411 1.08 0.79 -21.37
N ASN A 412 1.98 0.47 -20.44
CA ASN A 412 3.41 0.71 -20.52
C ASN A 412 4.22 -0.60 -20.62
N ASP A 413 3.64 -1.60 -21.28
CA ASP A 413 4.30 -2.86 -21.65
C ASP A 413 5.54 -2.66 -22.53
#